data_AF-A0A7L4ZBG2-F1
#
_entry.id   AF-A0A7L4ZBG2-F1
#
_cell.length_a   1.000
_cell.length_b   1.000
_cell.length_c   1.000
_cell.angle_alpha   90.00
_cell.angle_beta   90.00
_cell.angle_gamma   90.00
#
_symmetry.space_group_name_H-M   'P 1'
#
loop_
_entity.id
_entity.type
_entity.pdbx_description
1 polymer ?
#
loop_
_entity_poly.entity_id
_entity_poly.type
_entity_poly.pdbx_seq_one_letter_code
_entity_poly.pdbx_strand_id
1 'polypeptide(L)'
;MSAVPGPRAQASGGPAQWHRVLTLLADVSLFIGTRPVWTQAATHRLVLAGVISLCYAAILVTGVLALTVRRTRSLARLDLVVLVTAVVLALCAWALNHGGGDEALLTTQAAKELVHGHNLYEHPWPWLFRVKGVALTATTTGGYDYTYGYPPLAPLLTVPFLWLGHGGAPATAVGTLALIAGAIALWRLVPAQWRSAATMVFLGFGLLPSYGRQGYPAILALALLVPVVVRWPRLGARGRLGAVGVARAACLGAACAAQQLPWFVTPFLLAGIYAVRRGELGGRAATRVVLRITGIAVLAFLLIDAYLIVTEPGPWLRGIVLPLTQGAVLHGQGIVGISLYFTHGSDRLDWYGHASMLLAAALLALFVLFVRRLGPAATVLPWCAFFLATRSQDGYYLMMTPLWLAAAVTAPLPEFAQAWQPRPRFLAGPRRRAVRLAAVPVLLAPALVSAVLAATGSPPLRMDITAVRPLAPGTVSGVTLRVANTGDDPLTPHYMLTTGQGMTRYWPLVHGPATIPAHGAATVELRAPSGSFTLPRKRNTRLRLRAFTGGPQTLSTRDVRRSELRVKG
;
A
#
# COMPACT_ATOMS: atom_id res chain seq x y z
N MET A 1 -52.47 31.08 40.92
CA MET A 1 -52.13 29.66 40.69
C MET A 1 -51.00 29.60 39.68
N SER A 2 -49.86 29.07 40.11
CA SER A 2 -48.58 29.08 39.41
C SER A 2 -48.51 27.92 38.41
N ALA A 3 -48.17 28.20 37.16
CA ALA A 3 -47.92 27.18 36.14
C ALA A 3 -46.54 26.56 36.36
N VAL A 4 -46.51 25.31 36.83
CA VAL A 4 -45.30 24.50 36.99
C VAL A 4 -44.73 24.18 35.60
N PRO A 5 -43.46 24.49 35.30
CA PRO A 5 -42.79 23.95 34.13
C PRO A 5 -42.50 22.46 34.36
N GLY A 6 -43.00 21.60 33.47
CA GLY A 6 -42.72 20.16 33.49
C GLY A 6 -41.23 19.84 33.44
N PRO A 7 -40.81 18.68 33.96
CA PRO A 7 -39.40 18.33 34.06
C PRO A 7 -38.76 18.27 32.67
N ARG A 8 -37.74 19.11 32.45
CA ARG A 8 -36.77 18.93 31.36
C ARG A 8 -36.25 17.49 31.46
N ALA A 9 -36.56 16.67 30.48
CA ALA A 9 -35.92 15.38 30.30
C ALA A 9 -34.40 15.59 30.33
N GLN A 10 -33.75 15.20 31.42
CA GLN A 10 -32.30 15.19 31.52
C GLN A 10 -31.78 14.24 30.44
N ALA A 11 -31.18 14.80 29.39
CA ALA A 11 -30.41 14.02 28.45
C ALA A 11 -29.39 13.19 29.25
N SER A 12 -29.47 11.87 29.11
CA SER A 12 -28.72 10.90 29.91
C SER A 12 -27.22 11.17 29.84
N GLY A 13 -26.59 11.45 30.99
CA GLY A 13 -25.14 11.71 31.11
C GLY A 13 -24.23 10.49 30.88
N GLY A 14 -24.74 9.44 30.24
CA GLY A 14 -24.01 8.21 29.92
C GLY A 14 -23.23 8.29 28.61
N PRO A 15 -22.23 7.42 28.39
CA PRO A 15 -21.58 7.29 27.10
C PRO A 15 -22.58 6.92 26.00
N ALA A 16 -22.41 7.50 24.82
CA ALA A 16 -23.19 7.10 23.65
C ALA A 16 -22.94 5.63 23.31
N GLN A 17 -24.00 4.90 22.94
CA GLN A 17 -23.92 3.45 22.72
C GLN A 17 -22.86 3.06 21.67
N TRP A 18 -22.74 3.85 20.61
CA TRP A 18 -21.75 3.60 19.56
C TRP A 18 -20.30 3.77 20.05
N HIS A 19 -20.03 4.63 21.05
CA HIS A 19 -18.68 4.75 21.65
C HIS A 19 -18.32 3.44 22.34
N ARG A 20 -19.26 2.86 23.11
CA ARG A 20 -19.06 1.53 23.73
C ARG A 20 -18.77 0.45 22.70
N VAL A 21 -19.55 0.44 21.60
CA VAL A 21 -19.37 -0.50 20.50
C VAL A 21 -17.98 -0.36 19.89
N LEU A 22 -17.49 0.87 19.66
CA LEU A 22 -16.13 1.07 19.12
C LEU A 22 -15.03 0.61 20.09
N THR A 23 -15.17 0.86 21.39
CA THR A 23 -14.22 0.36 22.39
C THR A 23 -14.22 -1.16 22.42
N LEU A 24 -15.40 -1.80 22.43
CA LEU A 24 -15.52 -3.26 22.39
C LEU A 24 -14.95 -3.86 21.09
N LEU A 25 -15.21 -3.24 19.92
CA LEU A 25 -14.65 -3.70 18.65
C LEU A 25 -13.12 -3.59 18.62
N ALA A 26 -12.56 -2.56 19.25
CA ALA A 26 -11.12 -2.46 19.42
C ALA A 26 -10.58 -3.62 20.28
N ASP A 27 -11.22 -3.94 21.41
CA ASP A 27 -10.86 -5.11 22.23
C ASP A 27 -10.97 -6.43 21.45
N VAL A 28 -12.06 -6.65 20.72
CA VAL A 28 -12.27 -7.83 19.86
C VAL A 28 -11.16 -7.95 18.82
N SER A 29 -10.78 -6.84 18.17
CA SER A 29 -9.72 -6.85 17.17
C SER A 29 -8.37 -7.28 17.77
N LEU A 30 -8.02 -6.76 18.95
CA LEU A 30 -6.81 -7.15 19.68
C LEU A 30 -6.88 -8.62 20.10
N PHE A 31 -8.03 -9.07 20.61
CA PHE A 31 -8.22 -10.45 21.05
C PHE A 31 -7.95 -11.47 19.93
N ILE A 32 -8.47 -11.18 18.73
CA ILE A 32 -8.25 -12.00 17.53
C ILE A 32 -6.77 -12.01 17.14
N GLY A 33 -6.12 -10.84 17.12
CA GLY A 33 -4.72 -10.68 16.69
C GLY A 33 -3.69 -11.24 17.68
N THR A 34 -4.04 -11.42 18.96
CA THR A 34 -3.07 -11.79 20.01
C THR A 34 -2.67 -13.26 19.95
N ARG A 35 -3.57 -14.15 19.53
CA ARG A 35 -3.36 -15.62 19.61
C ARG A 35 -2.10 -16.11 18.90
N PRO A 36 -1.84 -15.75 17.63
CA PRO A 36 -0.65 -16.24 16.92
C PRO A 36 0.65 -15.80 17.59
N VAL A 37 0.68 -14.56 18.10
CA VAL A 37 1.86 -13.98 18.77
C VAL A 37 2.12 -14.68 20.10
N TRP A 38 1.07 -14.94 20.87
CA TRP A 38 1.18 -15.69 22.12
C TRP A 38 1.68 -17.12 21.90
N THR A 39 1.11 -17.85 20.93
CA THR A 39 1.54 -19.22 20.61
C THR A 39 3.01 -19.27 20.20
N GLN A 40 3.47 -18.31 19.40
CA GLN A 40 4.88 -18.19 19.06
C GLN A 40 5.73 -17.93 20.31
N ALA A 41 5.36 -16.95 21.13
CA ALA A 41 6.10 -16.58 22.33
C ALA A 41 6.22 -17.74 23.33
N ALA A 42 5.14 -18.49 23.55
CA ALA A 42 5.10 -19.59 24.52
C ALA A 42 6.09 -20.71 24.22
N THR A 43 6.53 -20.87 22.96
CA THR A 43 7.46 -21.94 22.57
C THR A 43 8.91 -21.65 22.93
N HIS A 44 9.35 -20.37 22.99
CA HIS A 44 10.78 -20.04 23.16
C HIS A 44 11.06 -18.69 23.84
N ARG A 45 10.05 -17.93 24.27
CA ARG A 45 10.17 -16.61 24.93
C ARG A 45 9.12 -16.44 26.04
N LEU A 46 9.28 -17.19 27.14
CA LEU A 46 8.29 -17.24 28.23
C LEU A 46 7.97 -15.89 28.88
N VAL A 47 8.95 -14.99 29.01
CA VAL A 47 8.73 -13.63 29.55
C VAL A 47 7.75 -12.85 28.65
N LEU A 48 7.94 -12.89 27.34
CA LEU A 48 7.02 -12.26 26.39
C LEU A 48 5.65 -12.94 26.42
N ALA A 49 5.60 -14.27 26.54
CA ALA A 49 4.33 -14.99 26.69
C ALA A 49 3.57 -14.53 27.94
N GLY A 50 4.25 -14.33 29.08
CA GLY A 50 3.66 -13.79 30.30
C GLY A 50 3.10 -12.38 30.14
N VAL A 51 3.83 -11.48 29.50
CA VAL A 51 3.35 -10.12 29.17
C VAL A 51 2.13 -10.16 28.26
N ILE A 52 2.13 -11.04 27.25
CA ILE A 52 0.99 -11.21 26.35
C ILE A 52 -0.22 -11.80 27.08
N SER A 53 -0.02 -12.73 28.03
CA SER A 53 -1.09 -13.24 28.90
C SER A 53 -1.72 -12.14 29.77
N LEU A 54 -0.91 -11.20 30.29
CA LEU A 54 -1.43 -10.03 31.00
C LEU A 54 -2.25 -9.13 30.07
N CYS A 55 -1.80 -8.94 28.81
CA CYS A 55 -2.56 -8.22 27.81
C CYS A 55 -3.91 -8.91 27.49
N TYR A 56 -3.95 -10.24 27.47
CA TYR A 56 -5.19 -11.01 27.35
C TYR A 56 -6.18 -10.71 28.48
N ALA A 57 -5.71 -10.74 29.73
CA ALA A 57 -6.53 -10.39 30.89
C ALA A 57 -7.04 -8.94 30.79
N ALA A 58 -6.16 -8.00 30.39
CA ALA A 58 -6.54 -6.61 30.18
C ALA A 58 -7.65 -6.48 29.13
N ILE A 59 -7.56 -7.15 27.98
CA ILE A 59 -8.57 -7.13 26.91
C ILE A 59 -9.94 -7.64 27.41
N LEU A 60 -9.95 -8.72 28.19
CA LEU A 60 -11.20 -9.26 28.75
C LEU A 60 -11.85 -8.29 29.74
N VAL A 61 -11.04 -7.72 30.64
CA VAL A 61 -11.50 -6.72 31.61
C VAL A 61 -12.00 -5.46 30.91
N THR A 62 -11.27 -4.94 29.92
CA THR A 62 -11.71 -3.77 29.15
C THR A 62 -12.97 -4.05 28.35
N GLY A 63 -13.13 -5.25 27.79
CA GLY A 63 -14.36 -5.65 27.10
C GLY A 63 -15.60 -5.61 28.00
N VAL A 64 -15.50 -6.12 29.23
CA VAL A 64 -16.59 -6.04 30.23
C VAL A 64 -16.84 -4.59 30.67
N LEU A 65 -15.78 -3.82 30.92
CA LEU A 65 -15.89 -2.42 31.36
C LEU A 65 -16.48 -1.52 30.28
N ALA A 66 -16.19 -1.77 28.99
CA ALA A 66 -16.74 -0.99 27.88
C ALA A 66 -18.28 -1.01 27.88
N LEU A 67 -18.87 -2.15 28.28
CA LEU A 67 -20.31 -2.35 28.35
C LEU A 67 -20.95 -1.84 29.65
N THR A 68 -20.21 -1.80 30.75
CA THR A 68 -20.77 -1.56 32.09
C THR A 68 -20.51 -0.15 32.63
N VAL A 69 -19.46 0.53 32.16
CA VAL A 69 -19.07 1.87 32.67
C VAL A 69 -20.17 2.90 32.46
N ARG A 70 -20.54 3.65 33.50
CA ARG A 70 -21.67 4.59 33.46
C ARG A 70 -21.35 6.00 32.95
N ARG A 71 -20.07 6.39 32.89
CA ARG A 71 -19.63 7.77 32.60
C ARG A 71 -18.76 7.83 31.34
N THR A 72 -19.00 8.80 30.47
CA THR A 72 -18.23 9.02 29.23
C THR A 72 -16.73 9.24 29.50
N ARG A 73 -16.39 9.96 30.57
CA ARG A 73 -14.99 10.17 30.97
C ARG A 73 -14.28 8.85 31.33
N SER A 74 -14.98 7.94 31.98
CA SER A 74 -14.43 6.64 32.35
C SER A 74 -14.24 5.75 31.10
N LEU A 75 -15.17 5.81 30.14
CA LEU A 75 -15.01 5.10 28.86
C LEU A 75 -13.83 5.67 28.05
N ALA A 76 -13.64 6.99 28.05
CA ALA A 76 -12.48 7.61 27.40
C ALA A 76 -11.14 7.25 28.07
N ARG A 77 -11.13 6.97 29.38
CA ARG A 77 -9.94 6.41 30.08
C ARG A 77 -9.72 4.95 29.70
N LEU A 78 -10.80 4.19 29.51
CA LEU A 78 -10.72 2.81 29.05
C LEU A 78 -10.09 2.73 27.66
N ASP A 79 -10.46 3.64 26.74
CA ASP A 79 -9.83 3.75 25.41
C ASP A 79 -8.30 3.95 25.47
N LEU A 80 -7.79 4.57 26.54
CA LEU A 80 -6.35 4.71 26.77
C LEU A 80 -5.73 3.37 27.20
N VAL A 81 -6.40 2.62 28.09
CA VAL A 81 -5.95 1.28 28.49
C VAL A 81 -5.90 0.37 27.26
N VAL A 82 -6.93 0.38 26.41
CA VAL A 82 -6.95 -0.38 25.15
C VAL A 82 -5.80 0.00 24.23
N LEU A 83 -5.50 1.31 24.09
CA LEU A 83 -4.34 1.77 23.31
C LEU A 83 -3.01 1.26 23.89
N VAL A 84 -2.81 1.39 25.21
CA VAL A 84 -1.58 0.92 25.87
C VAL A 84 -1.40 -0.58 25.68
N THR A 85 -2.45 -1.37 25.89
CA THR A 85 -2.43 -2.82 25.65
C THR A 85 -2.05 -3.13 24.19
N ALA A 86 -2.62 -2.42 23.23
CA ALA A 86 -2.30 -2.60 21.81
C ALA A 86 -0.84 -2.26 21.48
N VAL A 87 -0.28 -1.20 22.08
CA VAL A 87 1.13 -0.82 21.91
C VAL A 87 2.05 -1.88 22.49
N VAL A 88 1.76 -2.39 23.69
CA VAL A 88 2.55 -3.47 24.30
C VAL A 88 2.53 -4.72 23.42
N LEU A 89 1.36 -5.12 22.90
CA LEU A 89 1.24 -6.25 21.98
C LEU A 89 2.05 -6.05 20.69
N ALA A 90 2.03 -4.86 20.11
CA ALA A 90 2.81 -4.53 18.91
C ALA A 90 4.32 -4.64 19.17
N LEU A 91 4.79 -4.15 20.32
CA LEU A 91 6.20 -4.25 20.74
C LEU A 91 6.62 -5.69 21.03
N CYS A 92 5.78 -6.49 21.70
CA CYS A 92 6.03 -7.92 21.90
C CYS A 92 6.12 -8.66 20.55
N ALA A 93 5.20 -8.37 19.62
CA ALA A 93 5.20 -8.96 18.29
C ALA A 93 6.43 -8.57 17.47
N TRP A 94 6.92 -7.34 17.61
CA TRP A 94 8.18 -6.88 17.02
C TRP A 94 9.38 -7.59 17.65
N ALA A 95 9.47 -7.65 18.97
CA ALA A 95 10.56 -8.35 19.66
C ALA A 95 10.70 -9.81 19.21
N LEU A 96 9.58 -10.50 18.97
CA LEU A 96 9.56 -11.87 18.44
C LEU A 96 9.95 -11.99 16.96
N ASN A 97 9.72 -10.96 16.15
CA ASN A 97 9.83 -11.01 14.69
C ASN A 97 10.43 -9.72 14.09
N HIS A 98 11.56 -9.27 14.64
CA HIS A 98 12.21 -8.03 14.22
C HIS A 98 13.08 -8.18 12.97
N GLY A 99 13.27 -9.42 12.46
CA GLY A 99 14.12 -9.70 11.30
C GLY A 99 13.66 -9.03 9.99
N GLY A 100 12.37 -8.74 9.87
CA GLY A 100 11.79 -8.03 8.73
C GLY A 100 11.72 -8.83 7.44
N GLY A 101 11.35 -8.14 6.36
CA GLY A 101 11.31 -8.66 4.99
C GLY A 101 12.44 -8.09 4.12
N ASP A 102 12.27 -8.21 2.81
CA ASP A 102 13.08 -7.53 1.78
C ASP A 102 13.18 -6.03 2.02
N GLU A 103 12.06 -5.39 2.32
CA GLU A 103 11.98 -3.94 2.52
C GLU A 103 12.81 -3.46 3.72
N ALA A 104 12.79 -4.19 4.84
CA ALA A 104 13.60 -3.89 6.00
C ALA A 104 15.11 -4.09 5.73
N LEU A 105 15.46 -5.14 4.99
CA LEU A 105 16.85 -5.42 4.64
C LEU A 105 17.40 -4.36 3.68
N LEU A 106 16.65 -4.01 2.63
CA LEU A 106 16.99 -2.93 1.70
C LEU A 106 17.13 -1.59 2.45
N THR A 107 16.17 -1.23 3.29
CA THR A 107 16.19 0.04 4.03
C THR A 107 17.34 0.09 5.04
N THR A 108 17.67 -1.03 5.68
CA THR A 108 18.81 -1.10 6.61
C THR A 108 20.15 -1.07 5.86
N GLN A 109 20.24 -1.71 4.69
CA GLN A 109 21.43 -1.63 3.84
C GLN A 109 21.64 -0.20 3.34
N ALA A 110 20.59 0.43 2.82
CA ALA A 110 20.55 1.83 2.44
C ALA A 110 21.08 2.76 3.56
N ALA A 111 20.59 2.57 4.80
CA ALA A 111 21.05 3.34 5.94
C ALA A 111 22.55 3.14 6.24
N LYS A 112 23.08 1.92 6.05
CA LYS A 112 24.52 1.67 6.19
C LYS A 112 25.33 2.37 5.12
N GLU A 113 24.90 2.32 3.86
CA GLU A 113 25.62 3.02 2.77
C GLU A 113 25.66 4.53 3.03
N LEU A 114 24.56 5.12 3.50
CA LEU A 114 24.52 6.54 3.88
C LEU A 114 25.55 6.88 4.97
N VAL A 115 25.72 6.04 5.99
CA VAL A 115 26.72 6.26 7.06
C VAL A 115 28.15 6.13 6.56
N HIS A 116 28.39 5.25 5.58
CA HIS A 116 29.71 5.07 4.97
C HIS A 116 30.00 6.09 3.85
N GLY A 117 29.06 6.97 3.53
CA GLY A 117 29.20 7.97 2.46
C GLY A 117 29.18 7.37 1.06
N HIS A 118 28.61 6.17 0.89
CA HIS A 118 28.45 5.52 -0.41
C HIS A 118 27.12 5.92 -1.06
N ASN A 119 27.03 5.72 -2.38
CA ASN A 119 25.83 6.00 -3.15
C ASN A 119 24.67 5.11 -2.70
N LEU A 120 23.48 5.71 -2.57
CA LEU A 120 22.27 5.00 -2.16
C LEU A 120 21.55 4.40 -3.37
N TYR A 121 21.42 5.18 -4.45
CA TYR A 121 20.68 4.78 -5.63
C TYR A 121 21.56 4.14 -6.71
N GLU A 122 20.93 3.34 -7.57
CA GLU A 122 21.57 2.58 -8.66
C GLU A 122 22.65 1.58 -8.23
N HIS A 123 22.78 1.32 -6.93
CA HIS A 123 23.65 0.30 -6.40
C HIS A 123 22.85 -0.96 -6.02
N PRO A 124 23.04 -2.09 -6.72
CA PRO A 124 22.29 -3.32 -6.44
C PRO A 124 22.91 -4.13 -5.30
N TRP A 125 22.07 -4.69 -4.43
CA TRP A 125 22.50 -5.56 -3.32
C TRP A 125 21.94 -7.00 -3.43
N PRO A 126 22.34 -7.79 -4.45
CA PRO A 126 21.74 -9.10 -4.73
C PRO A 126 21.99 -10.14 -3.63
N TRP A 127 23.01 -9.97 -2.79
CA TRP A 127 23.30 -10.89 -1.69
C TRP A 127 22.22 -10.87 -0.60
N LEU A 128 21.52 -9.75 -0.40
CA LEU A 128 20.43 -9.65 0.60
C LEU A 128 19.30 -10.64 0.31
N PHE A 129 19.09 -10.95 -0.96
CA PHE A 129 18.02 -11.82 -1.45
C PHE A 129 18.42 -13.30 -1.55
N ARG A 130 19.62 -13.65 -1.07
CA ARG A 130 20.03 -15.05 -0.88
C ARG A 130 19.54 -15.60 0.46
N VAL A 131 19.15 -14.74 1.39
CA VAL A 131 18.61 -15.12 2.70
C VAL A 131 17.21 -15.71 2.54
N LYS A 132 16.95 -16.82 3.24
CA LYS A 132 15.66 -17.50 3.21
C LYS A 132 14.55 -16.57 3.73
N GLY A 133 13.45 -16.45 2.99
CA GLY A 133 12.28 -15.66 3.38
C GLY A 133 12.26 -14.22 2.84
N VAL A 134 13.30 -13.81 2.11
CA VAL A 134 13.36 -12.50 1.46
C VAL A 134 12.74 -12.58 0.07
N ALA A 135 11.71 -11.77 -0.19
CA ALA A 135 11.02 -11.73 -1.47
C ALA A 135 11.86 -11.01 -2.54
N LEU A 136 11.66 -11.37 -3.81
CA LEU A 136 12.34 -10.77 -4.96
C LEU A 136 11.30 -10.18 -5.90
N THR A 137 11.50 -8.95 -6.32
CA THR A 137 10.68 -8.34 -7.37
C THR A 137 11.28 -8.68 -8.73
N ALA A 138 10.61 -9.56 -9.48
CA ALA A 138 10.99 -9.86 -10.85
C ALA A 138 10.57 -8.74 -11.82
N THR A 139 11.39 -8.50 -12.84
CA THR A 139 11.09 -7.56 -13.94
C THR A 139 10.64 -8.30 -15.18
N THR A 140 9.84 -7.66 -16.04
CA THR A 140 9.37 -8.20 -17.33
C THR A 140 10.52 -8.48 -18.31
N THR A 141 11.68 -7.88 -18.09
CA THR A 141 12.93 -8.07 -18.83
C THR A 141 13.76 -9.26 -18.35
N GLY A 142 13.22 -10.13 -17.49
CA GLY A 142 13.89 -11.34 -17.02
C GLY A 142 14.85 -11.16 -15.86
N GLY A 143 14.97 -9.93 -15.36
CA GLY A 143 15.82 -9.58 -14.22
C GLY A 143 15.05 -9.54 -12.90
N TYR A 144 15.71 -8.98 -11.89
CA TYR A 144 15.12 -8.65 -10.60
C TYR A 144 15.58 -7.28 -10.15
N ASP A 145 14.73 -6.59 -9.40
CA ASP A 145 15.14 -5.38 -8.71
C ASP A 145 15.89 -5.74 -7.42
N TYR A 146 17.09 -5.17 -7.29
CA TYR A 146 18.00 -5.34 -6.17
C TYR A 146 18.37 -4.01 -5.51
N THR A 147 17.73 -2.92 -5.94
CA THR A 147 18.11 -1.56 -5.59
C THR A 147 17.12 -0.93 -4.61
N TYR A 148 17.49 0.20 -4.01
CA TYR A 148 16.57 0.99 -3.20
C TYR A 148 15.71 1.88 -4.09
N GLY A 149 14.38 1.69 -4.06
CA GLY A 149 13.43 2.38 -4.95
C GLY A 149 12.55 3.44 -4.27
N TYR A 150 12.97 4.02 -3.14
CA TYR A 150 12.14 4.94 -2.35
C TYR A 150 12.86 6.27 -2.04
N PRO A 151 12.11 7.35 -1.78
CA PRO A 151 12.64 8.55 -1.15
C PRO A 151 13.35 8.26 0.21
N PRO A 152 14.34 9.08 0.61
CA PRO A 152 15.36 8.66 1.57
C PRO A 152 15.01 8.84 3.05
N LEU A 153 13.81 9.32 3.41
CA LEU A 153 13.51 9.58 4.82
C LEU A 153 13.58 8.29 5.68
N ALA A 154 13.13 7.16 5.15
CA ALA A 154 13.16 5.89 5.88
C ALA A 154 14.60 5.45 6.24
N PRO A 155 15.57 5.39 5.31
CA PRO A 155 16.95 5.04 5.67
C PRO A 155 17.61 6.11 6.53
N LEU A 156 17.34 7.42 6.31
CA LEU A 156 17.84 8.49 7.17
C LEU A 156 17.40 8.32 8.64
N LEU A 157 16.13 7.97 8.87
CA LEU A 157 15.62 7.68 10.22
C LEU A 157 16.09 6.33 10.76
N THR A 158 16.59 5.43 9.90
CA THR A 158 17.13 4.13 10.29
C THR A 158 18.57 4.22 10.77
N VAL A 159 19.35 5.21 10.31
CA VAL A 159 20.74 5.47 10.77
C VAL A 159 20.91 5.43 12.29
N PRO A 160 20.13 6.18 13.10
CA PRO A 160 20.30 6.16 14.56
C PRO A 160 19.91 4.84 15.23
N PHE A 161 19.35 3.87 14.49
CA PHE A 161 18.96 2.55 14.98
C PHE A 161 19.88 1.43 14.50
N LEU A 162 20.95 1.73 13.75
CA LEU A 162 21.89 0.71 13.27
C LEU A 162 22.58 -0.07 14.41
N TRP A 163 22.62 0.49 15.62
CA TRP A 163 23.12 -0.19 16.82
C TRP A 163 22.23 -1.34 17.30
N LEU A 164 20.96 -1.42 16.86
CA LEU A 164 20.04 -2.51 17.22
C LEU A 164 20.43 -3.88 16.62
N GLY A 165 21.47 -3.93 15.79
CA GLY A 165 22.10 -5.15 15.32
C GLY A 165 22.03 -5.33 13.82
N HIS A 166 22.08 -6.59 13.38
CA HIS A 166 22.16 -6.97 11.97
C HIS A 166 20.80 -7.30 11.35
N GLY A 167 20.77 -7.46 10.02
CA GLY A 167 19.55 -7.76 9.28
C GLY A 167 18.60 -6.56 9.20
N GLY A 168 17.29 -6.80 9.23
CA GLY A 168 16.27 -5.76 9.09
C GLY A 168 15.87 -5.05 10.38
N ALA A 169 16.42 -5.42 11.54
CA ALA A 169 15.99 -4.94 12.85
C ALA A 169 15.94 -3.40 13.00
N PRO A 170 16.93 -2.63 12.50
CA PRO A 170 16.89 -1.17 12.54
C PRO A 170 15.69 -0.59 11.80
N ALA A 171 15.45 -1.01 10.55
CA ALA A 171 14.33 -0.52 9.75
C ALA A 171 12.96 -0.98 10.30
N THR A 172 12.86 -2.20 10.83
CA THR A 172 11.60 -2.66 11.45
C THR A 172 11.30 -1.91 12.74
N ALA A 173 12.32 -1.48 13.49
CA ALA A 173 12.15 -0.61 14.65
C ALA A 173 11.56 0.74 14.23
N VAL A 174 12.13 1.39 13.21
CA VAL A 174 11.60 2.64 12.65
C VAL A 174 10.15 2.46 12.18
N GLY A 175 9.86 1.42 11.40
CA GLY A 175 8.50 1.13 10.90
C GLY A 175 7.49 0.90 12.04
N THR A 176 7.88 0.16 13.07
CA THR A 176 7.03 -0.13 14.24
C THR A 176 6.80 1.11 15.10
N LEU A 177 7.83 1.90 15.36
CA LEU A 177 7.73 3.16 16.10
C LEU A 177 6.88 4.19 15.35
N ALA A 178 7.04 4.29 14.03
CA ALA A 178 6.20 5.14 13.19
C ALA A 178 4.73 4.70 13.24
N LEU A 179 4.44 3.40 13.20
CA LEU A 179 3.08 2.88 13.36
C LEU A 179 2.46 3.29 14.70
N ILE A 180 3.20 3.10 15.80
CA ILE A 180 2.76 3.47 17.14
C ILE A 180 2.55 4.98 17.24
N ALA A 181 3.48 5.79 16.72
CA ALA A 181 3.36 7.24 16.68
C ALA A 181 2.13 7.68 15.87
N GLY A 182 1.86 7.05 14.72
CA GLY A 182 0.68 7.28 13.91
C GLY A 182 -0.63 6.94 14.65
N ALA A 183 -0.65 5.81 15.36
CA ALA A 183 -1.79 5.40 16.19
C ALA A 183 -2.08 6.42 17.30
N ILE A 184 -1.03 6.83 18.04
CA ILE A 184 -1.14 7.83 19.11
C ILE A 184 -1.56 9.19 18.54
N ALA A 185 -0.98 9.61 17.41
CA ALA A 185 -1.34 10.86 16.76
C ALA A 185 -2.81 10.87 16.35
N LEU A 186 -3.31 9.82 15.69
CA LEU A 186 -4.72 9.74 15.31
C LEU A 186 -5.62 9.73 16.55
N TRP A 187 -5.31 8.91 17.55
CA TRP A 187 -6.04 8.82 18.82
C TRP A 187 -6.11 10.18 19.54
N ARG A 188 -5.03 10.97 19.52
CA ARG A 188 -5.01 12.30 20.12
C ARG A 188 -5.83 13.32 19.34
N LEU A 189 -5.81 13.25 18.01
CA LEU A 189 -6.38 14.26 17.12
C LEU A 189 -7.87 14.05 16.82
N VAL A 190 -8.38 12.82 16.93
CA VAL A 190 -9.83 12.53 16.79
C VAL A 190 -10.61 12.86 18.08
N PRO A 191 -11.92 13.13 17.99
CA PRO A 191 -12.76 13.30 19.17
C PRO A 191 -12.73 12.06 20.07
N ALA A 192 -12.88 12.26 21.39
CA ALA A 192 -12.70 11.22 22.41
C ALA A 192 -13.49 9.93 22.11
N GLN A 193 -14.71 10.09 21.61
CA GLN A 193 -15.62 9.00 21.29
C GLN A 193 -15.19 8.12 20.09
N TRP A 194 -14.22 8.56 19.28
CA TRP A 194 -13.66 7.83 18.13
C TRP A 194 -12.26 7.25 18.41
N ARG A 195 -11.72 7.46 19.61
CA ARG A 195 -10.33 7.12 19.93
C ARG A 195 -10.01 5.64 19.78
N SER A 196 -10.90 4.77 20.24
CA SER A 196 -10.73 3.32 20.10
C SER A 196 -10.76 2.85 18.64
N ALA A 197 -11.42 3.57 17.74
CA ALA A 197 -11.35 3.27 16.31
C ALA A 197 -9.93 3.49 15.76
N ALA A 198 -9.18 4.48 16.27
CA ALA A 198 -7.78 4.69 15.90
C ALA A 198 -6.91 3.50 16.32
N THR A 199 -7.07 3.01 17.56
CA THR A 199 -6.38 1.81 18.05
C THR A 199 -6.69 0.59 17.19
N MET A 200 -7.98 0.38 16.87
CA MET A 200 -8.45 -0.75 16.07
C MET A 200 -7.82 -0.78 14.67
N VAL A 201 -7.84 0.35 13.94
CA VAL A 201 -7.33 0.38 12.55
C VAL A 201 -5.79 0.34 12.47
N PHE A 202 -5.09 0.88 13.47
CA PHE A 202 -3.62 0.89 13.48
C PHE A 202 -3.01 -0.39 14.04
N LEU A 203 -3.56 -0.93 15.13
CA LEU A 203 -2.92 -1.98 15.92
C LEU A 203 -3.81 -3.23 16.08
N GLY A 204 -5.13 -3.05 16.02
CA GLY A 204 -6.11 -4.11 16.25
C GLY A 204 -6.16 -5.20 15.18
N PHE A 205 -6.34 -4.82 13.90
CA PHE A 205 -6.54 -5.80 12.82
C PHE A 205 -5.29 -6.60 12.42
N GLY A 206 -4.12 -6.36 13.04
CA GLY A 206 -2.88 -7.12 12.81
C GLY A 206 -2.17 -6.88 11.47
N LEU A 207 -2.84 -6.33 10.47
CA LEU A 207 -2.25 -6.05 9.15
C LEU A 207 -1.18 -4.95 9.18
N LEU A 208 -1.48 -3.75 9.70
CA LEU A 208 -0.49 -2.68 9.76
C LEU A 208 0.68 -3.01 10.70
N PRO A 209 0.48 -3.68 11.86
CA PRO A 209 1.59 -4.23 12.64
C PRO A 209 2.47 -5.21 11.86
N SER A 210 1.90 -5.99 10.92
CA SER A 210 2.69 -6.83 10.02
C SER A 210 3.59 -5.99 9.12
N TYR A 211 3.06 -4.95 8.47
CA TYR A 211 3.84 -4.06 7.60
C TYR A 211 4.88 -3.24 8.37
N GLY A 212 4.57 -2.77 9.58
CA GLY A 212 5.53 -2.08 10.44
C GLY A 212 6.73 -2.97 10.78
N ARG A 213 6.48 -4.25 11.09
CA ARG A 213 7.51 -5.26 11.32
C ARG A 213 8.20 -5.76 10.06
N GLN A 214 7.70 -5.43 8.86
CA GLN A 214 8.41 -5.64 7.61
C GLN A 214 9.33 -4.47 7.25
N GLY A 215 9.34 -3.38 8.05
CA GLY A 215 10.14 -2.19 7.78
C GLY A 215 9.65 -1.39 6.58
N TYR A 216 8.36 -1.52 6.23
CA TYR A 216 7.82 -0.96 5.00
C TYR A 216 7.75 0.59 5.06
N PRO A 217 8.42 1.34 4.18
CA PRO A 217 8.46 2.82 4.23
C PRO A 217 7.09 3.50 4.20
N ALA A 218 6.08 2.88 3.60
CA ALA A 218 4.73 3.45 3.56
C ALA A 218 4.07 3.56 4.96
N ILE A 219 4.52 2.81 5.96
CA ILE A 219 4.03 2.97 7.35
C ILE A 219 4.52 4.29 7.96
N LEU A 220 5.75 4.68 7.66
CA LEU A 220 6.27 6.00 8.03
C LEU A 220 5.50 7.11 7.32
N ALA A 221 5.27 6.96 6.02
CA ALA A 221 4.46 7.90 5.24
C ALA A 221 3.03 8.04 5.79
N LEU A 222 2.36 6.92 6.12
CA LEU A 222 1.04 6.90 6.76
C LEU A 222 1.04 7.72 8.06
N ALA A 223 2.00 7.47 8.96
CA ALA A 223 2.08 8.16 10.24
C ALA A 223 2.22 9.68 10.06
N LEU A 224 3.00 10.12 9.08
CA LEU A 224 3.17 11.53 8.72
C LEU A 224 1.93 12.13 8.04
N LEU A 225 1.14 11.33 7.31
CA LEU A 225 -0.11 11.80 6.69
C LEU A 225 -1.27 11.97 7.69
N VAL A 226 -1.26 11.29 8.83
CA VAL A 226 -2.30 11.44 9.87
C VAL A 226 -2.55 12.91 10.26
N PRO A 227 -1.55 13.69 10.71
CA PRO A 227 -1.78 15.09 11.07
C PRO A 227 -2.22 15.97 9.89
N VAL A 228 -1.86 15.60 8.66
CA VAL A 228 -2.27 16.29 7.43
C VAL A 228 -3.76 16.12 7.18
N VAL A 229 -4.24 14.87 7.25
CA VAL A 229 -5.63 14.50 6.93
C VAL A 229 -6.60 14.90 8.03
N VAL A 230 -6.20 14.86 9.30
CA VAL A 230 -7.13 15.19 10.39
C VAL A 230 -7.57 16.65 10.32
N ARG A 231 -8.88 16.87 10.10
CA ARG A 231 -9.50 18.19 9.92
C ARG A 231 -8.91 18.97 8.73
N TRP A 232 -8.45 18.28 7.69
CA TRP A 232 -7.84 18.90 6.52
C TRP A 232 -8.67 20.01 5.85
N PRO A 233 -10.02 20.01 5.82
CA PRO A 233 -10.79 21.11 5.19
C PRO A 233 -10.57 22.47 5.86
N ARG A 234 -10.13 22.46 7.13
CA ARG A 234 -9.85 23.66 7.93
C ARG A 234 -8.41 24.16 7.77
N LEU A 235 -7.54 23.43 7.06
CA LEU A 235 -6.18 23.86 6.83
C LEU A 235 -6.16 25.17 6.02
N GLY A 236 -5.51 26.20 6.56
CA GLY A 236 -5.50 27.53 5.94
C GLY A 236 -6.79 28.34 6.12
N ALA A 237 -7.65 27.96 7.07
CA ALA A 237 -8.86 28.70 7.39
C ALA A 237 -8.60 30.18 7.67
N ARG A 238 -9.50 31.06 7.20
CA ARG A 238 -9.36 32.52 7.32
C ARG A 238 -8.07 33.07 6.70
N GLY A 239 -7.45 32.32 5.78
CA GLY A 239 -6.19 32.68 5.12
C GLY A 239 -4.93 32.49 5.98
N ARG A 240 -5.04 31.83 7.14
CA ARG A 240 -3.94 31.67 8.11
C ARG A 240 -3.54 30.19 8.24
N LEU A 241 -2.24 29.91 8.17
CA LEU A 241 -1.70 28.57 8.47
C LEU A 241 -1.34 28.41 9.95
N GLY A 242 -0.70 29.42 10.55
CA GLY A 242 -0.14 29.32 11.89
C GLY A 242 0.94 28.22 11.99
N ALA A 243 1.52 28.03 13.18
CA ALA A 243 2.54 27.01 13.40
C ALA A 243 2.03 25.58 13.10
N VAL A 244 0.80 25.28 13.49
CA VAL A 244 0.19 23.95 13.26
C VAL A 244 -0.02 23.68 11.77
N GLY A 245 -0.45 24.67 10.98
CA GLY A 245 -0.60 24.50 9.53
C GLY A 245 0.74 24.34 8.82
N VAL A 246 1.78 25.03 9.28
CA VAL A 246 3.16 24.85 8.80
C VAL A 246 3.65 23.44 9.10
N ALA A 247 3.49 22.95 10.33
CA ALA A 247 3.87 21.60 10.72
C ALA A 247 3.16 20.54 9.87
N ARG A 248 1.85 20.69 9.62
CA ARG A 248 1.10 19.79 8.73
C ARG A 248 1.61 19.82 7.29
N ALA A 249 1.93 20.99 6.75
CA ALA A 249 2.50 21.09 5.42
C ALA A 249 3.90 20.42 5.35
N ALA A 250 4.72 20.59 6.39
CA ALA A 250 6.01 19.90 6.50
C ALA A 250 5.83 18.38 6.61
N CYS A 251 4.86 17.89 7.38
CA CYS A 251 4.52 16.47 7.44
C CYS A 251 4.07 15.90 6.08
N LEU A 252 3.38 16.69 5.26
CA LEU A 252 3.01 16.28 3.89
C LEU A 252 4.27 16.09 3.02
N GLY A 253 5.22 17.04 3.09
CA GLY A 253 6.51 16.93 2.41
C GLY A 253 7.32 15.73 2.89
N ALA A 254 7.44 15.56 4.21
CA ALA A 254 8.13 14.43 4.82
C ALA A 254 7.48 13.07 4.48
N ALA A 255 6.15 13.00 4.40
CA ALA A 255 5.47 11.80 3.92
C ALA A 255 5.88 11.47 2.48
N CYS A 256 5.89 12.47 1.59
CA CYS A 256 6.35 12.31 0.21
C CYS A 256 7.84 11.93 0.12
N ALA A 257 8.66 12.31 1.11
CA ALA A 257 10.07 11.96 1.24
C ALA A 257 10.29 10.60 1.93
N ALA A 258 9.24 9.94 2.43
CA ALA A 258 9.30 8.57 2.94
C ALA A 258 8.95 7.54 1.86
N GLN A 259 7.96 7.84 1.02
CA GLN A 259 7.43 6.91 0.03
C GLN A 259 6.55 7.66 -1.01
N GLN A 260 6.28 7.04 -2.18
CA GLN A 260 5.55 7.66 -3.30
C GLN A 260 4.01 7.60 -3.21
N LEU A 261 3.38 6.74 -2.41
CA LEU A 261 1.91 6.68 -2.24
C LEU A 261 1.31 8.04 -1.82
N PRO A 262 1.94 8.82 -0.91
CA PRO A 262 1.55 10.21 -0.64
C PRO A 262 1.42 11.11 -1.88
N TRP A 263 2.18 10.85 -2.95
CA TRP A 263 2.13 11.64 -4.19
C TRP A 263 0.75 11.53 -4.88
N PHE A 264 0.01 10.44 -4.65
CA PHE A 264 -1.32 10.22 -5.23
C PHE A 264 -2.44 10.90 -4.44
N VAL A 265 -2.34 10.98 -3.11
CA VAL A 265 -3.35 11.67 -2.28
C VAL A 265 -3.14 13.18 -2.24
N THR A 266 -1.89 13.65 -2.42
CA THR A 266 -1.54 15.08 -2.37
C THR A 266 -2.36 15.95 -3.34
N PRO A 267 -2.52 15.60 -4.64
CA PRO A 267 -3.34 16.38 -5.57
C PRO A 267 -4.79 16.54 -5.11
N PHE A 268 -5.38 15.49 -4.54
CA PHE A 268 -6.76 15.52 -4.04
C PHE A 268 -6.88 16.45 -2.81
N LEU A 269 -5.94 16.37 -1.88
CA LEU A 269 -5.92 17.26 -0.71
C LEU A 269 -5.74 18.72 -1.14
N LEU A 270 -4.78 19.03 -2.01
CA LEU A 270 -4.54 20.40 -2.46
C LEU A 270 -5.71 20.97 -3.26
N ALA A 271 -6.30 20.19 -4.17
CA ALA A 271 -7.49 20.58 -4.92
C ALA A 271 -8.70 20.82 -3.99
N GLY A 272 -8.87 19.96 -2.99
CA GLY A 272 -9.91 20.08 -1.99
C GLY A 272 -9.74 21.32 -1.12
N ILE A 273 -8.51 21.57 -0.65
CA ILE A 273 -8.17 22.76 0.15
C ILE A 273 -8.45 23.99 -0.69
N TYR A 274 -7.95 24.03 -1.93
CA TYR A 274 -8.24 25.12 -2.85
C TYR A 274 -9.74 25.39 -2.99
N ALA A 275 -10.55 24.34 -3.22
CA ALA A 275 -11.99 24.45 -3.37
C ALA A 275 -12.66 25.04 -2.13
N VAL A 276 -12.35 24.50 -0.94
CA VAL A 276 -12.92 24.99 0.32
C VAL A 276 -12.47 26.43 0.60
N ARG A 277 -11.16 26.71 0.50
CA ARG A 277 -10.60 28.05 0.73
C ARG A 277 -11.12 29.08 -0.26
N ARG A 278 -11.33 28.71 -1.53
CA ARG A 278 -11.87 29.62 -2.56
C ARG A 278 -13.33 29.96 -2.30
N GLY A 279 -14.11 29.01 -1.78
CA GLY A 279 -15.47 29.24 -1.32
C GLY A 279 -15.55 30.23 -0.17
N GLU A 280 -14.58 30.22 0.74
CA GLU A 280 -14.54 31.09 1.92
C GLU A 280 -13.88 32.46 1.66
N LEU A 281 -12.76 32.51 0.92
CA LEU A 281 -11.86 33.67 0.86
C LEU A 281 -11.75 34.31 -0.54
N GLY A 282 -12.38 33.71 -1.55
CA GLY A 282 -12.17 34.05 -2.95
C GLY A 282 -10.87 33.50 -3.55
N GLY A 283 -10.70 33.66 -4.87
CA GLY A 283 -9.67 32.94 -5.65
C GLY A 283 -8.22 33.30 -5.30
N ARG A 284 -7.90 34.60 -5.19
CA ARG A 284 -6.52 35.06 -4.93
C ARG A 284 -6.00 34.62 -3.56
N ALA A 285 -6.82 34.75 -2.53
CA ALA A 285 -6.45 34.34 -1.17
C ALA A 285 -6.32 32.82 -1.05
N ALA A 286 -7.24 32.06 -1.65
CA ALA A 286 -7.15 30.60 -1.69
C ALA A 286 -5.89 30.09 -2.40
N THR A 287 -5.55 30.70 -3.53
CA THR A 287 -4.32 30.39 -4.27
C THR A 287 -3.09 30.63 -3.41
N ARG A 288 -3.00 31.79 -2.73
CA ARG A 288 -1.89 32.08 -1.80
C ARG A 288 -1.77 31.06 -0.67
N VAL A 289 -2.88 30.61 -0.08
CA VAL A 289 -2.86 29.56 0.95
C VAL A 289 -2.29 28.26 0.41
N VAL A 290 -2.78 27.79 -0.74
CA VAL A 290 -2.33 26.53 -1.34
C VAL A 290 -0.87 26.60 -1.78
N LEU A 291 -0.43 27.74 -2.33
CA LEU A 291 0.98 27.97 -2.67
C LEU A 291 1.87 27.93 -1.42
N ARG A 292 1.44 28.49 -0.29
CA ARG A 292 2.20 28.40 0.97
C ARG A 292 2.29 26.97 1.49
N ILE A 293 1.18 26.22 1.48
CA ILE A 293 1.17 24.80 1.88
C ILE A 293 2.12 23.99 0.98
N THR A 294 1.97 24.17 -0.34
CA THR A 294 2.79 23.46 -1.33
C THR A 294 4.25 23.83 -1.20
N GLY A 295 4.58 25.12 -1.06
CA GLY A 295 5.95 25.60 -0.88
C GLY A 295 6.61 25.04 0.39
N ILE A 296 5.89 24.96 1.51
CA ILE A 296 6.41 24.35 2.74
C ILE A 296 6.61 22.84 2.57
N ALA A 297 5.66 22.14 1.93
CA ALA A 297 5.77 20.70 1.68
C ALA A 297 6.94 20.38 0.75
N VAL A 298 7.09 21.14 -0.34
CA VAL A 298 8.21 21.01 -1.29
C VAL A 298 9.53 21.34 -0.58
N LEU A 299 9.59 22.41 0.22
CA LEU A 299 10.80 22.73 0.98
C LEU A 299 11.17 21.60 1.94
N ALA A 300 10.22 21.05 2.69
CA ALA A 300 10.48 19.94 3.61
C ALA A 300 10.97 18.68 2.86
N PHE A 301 10.33 18.34 1.73
CA PHE A 301 10.79 17.26 0.85
C PHE A 301 12.22 17.50 0.37
N LEU A 302 12.49 18.65 -0.24
CA LEU A 302 13.82 18.99 -0.75
C LEU A 302 14.89 19.04 0.33
N LEU A 303 14.57 19.50 1.54
CA LEU A 303 15.53 19.53 2.66
C LEU A 303 15.90 18.13 3.16
N ILE A 304 14.94 17.19 3.17
CA ILE A 304 15.19 15.79 3.53
C ILE A 304 16.04 15.12 2.45
N ASP A 305 15.72 15.38 1.20
CA ASP A 305 16.41 14.80 0.04
C ASP A 305 17.71 15.55 -0.33
N ALA A 306 18.02 16.67 0.33
CA ALA A 306 19.06 17.63 -0.08
C ALA A 306 20.43 16.97 -0.28
N TYR A 307 20.83 16.09 0.63
CA TYR A 307 22.11 15.40 0.54
C TYR A 307 22.22 14.61 -0.77
N LEU A 308 21.20 13.82 -1.13
CA LEU A 308 21.21 12.96 -2.31
C LEU A 308 20.95 13.74 -3.62
N ILE A 309 20.19 14.83 -3.55
CA ILE A 309 20.06 15.75 -4.69
C ILE A 309 21.42 16.35 -5.06
N VAL A 310 22.27 16.63 -4.08
CA VAL A 310 23.60 17.22 -4.31
C VAL A 310 24.63 16.15 -4.69
N THR A 311 24.66 15.01 -4.00
CA THR A 311 25.70 13.99 -4.21
C THR A 311 25.39 13.05 -5.39
N GLU A 312 24.13 12.77 -5.68
CA GLU A 312 23.71 11.80 -6.69
C GLU A 312 22.42 12.19 -7.45
N PRO A 313 22.34 13.38 -8.09
CA PRO A 313 21.08 13.92 -8.65
C PRO A 313 20.38 13.01 -9.67
N GLY A 314 21.15 12.44 -10.60
CA GLY A 314 20.63 11.53 -11.63
C GLY A 314 20.14 10.20 -11.03
N PRO A 315 21.01 9.48 -10.29
CA PRO A 315 20.62 8.27 -9.55
C PRO A 315 19.43 8.51 -8.60
N TRP A 316 19.41 9.61 -7.84
CA TRP A 316 18.30 10.00 -6.97
C TRP A 316 16.98 10.09 -7.72
N LEU A 317 16.95 10.86 -8.81
CA LEU A 317 15.72 11.03 -9.56
C LEU A 317 15.23 9.69 -10.13
N ARG A 318 16.12 8.88 -10.71
CA ARG A 318 15.77 7.56 -11.26
C ARG A 318 15.35 6.57 -10.17
N GLY A 319 15.98 6.63 -9.01
CA GLY A 319 15.68 5.79 -7.84
C GLY A 319 14.30 6.09 -7.24
N ILE A 320 13.96 7.36 -7.02
CA ILE A 320 12.65 7.71 -6.43
C ILE A 320 11.48 7.49 -7.39
N VAL A 321 11.71 7.48 -8.71
CA VAL A 321 10.68 7.14 -9.70
C VAL A 321 10.71 5.66 -10.12
N LEU A 322 11.68 4.87 -9.62
CA LEU A 322 11.88 3.47 -10.01
C LEU A 322 10.60 2.64 -9.92
N PRO A 323 9.74 2.76 -8.88
CA PRO A 323 8.51 1.98 -8.83
C PRO A 323 7.54 2.22 -10.00
N LEU A 324 7.67 3.37 -10.69
CA LEU A 324 6.88 3.75 -11.86
C LEU A 324 7.51 3.26 -13.18
N THR A 325 8.82 2.97 -13.20
CA THR A 325 9.58 2.68 -14.43
C THR A 325 10.22 1.30 -14.47
N GLN A 326 10.34 0.60 -13.34
CA GLN A 326 11.08 -0.68 -13.19
C GLN A 326 10.60 -1.83 -14.09
N GLY A 327 9.42 -1.72 -14.71
CA GLY A 327 8.86 -2.80 -15.53
C GLY A 327 8.65 -4.09 -14.74
N ALA A 328 8.25 -4.01 -13.48
CA ALA A 328 8.02 -5.17 -12.63
C ALA A 328 6.91 -6.07 -13.19
N VAL A 329 7.04 -7.39 -13.02
CA VAL A 329 6.03 -8.34 -13.49
C VAL A 329 4.68 -8.11 -12.81
N LEU A 330 3.63 -8.56 -13.49
CA LEU A 330 2.26 -8.46 -12.99
C LEU A 330 2.12 -9.17 -11.65
N HIS A 331 1.57 -8.45 -10.69
CA HIS A 331 1.33 -9.00 -9.36
C HIS A 331 0.22 -8.23 -8.65
N GLY A 332 -0.73 -8.93 -8.05
CA GLY A 332 -1.79 -8.26 -7.29
C GLY A 332 -3.10 -9.01 -7.22
N GLN A 333 -4.11 -8.32 -6.71
CA GLN A 333 -5.47 -8.81 -6.45
C GLN A 333 -6.56 -8.01 -7.22
N GLY A 334 -6.15 -7.03 -8.03
CA GLY A 334 -7.06 -6.19 -8.82
C GLY A 334 -7.46 -6.77 -10.17
N ILE A 335 -7.86 -5.91 -11.11
CA ILE A 335 -8.30 -6.31 -12.48
C ILE A 335 -7.19 -7.05 -13.24
N VAL A 336 -5.93 -6.75 -12.93
CA VAL A 336 -4.75 -7.50 -13.44
C VAL A 336 -4.83 -9.01 -13.14
N GLY A 337 -5.60 -9.41 -12.13
CA GLY A 337 -5.93 -10.78 -11.82
C GLY A 337 -6.60 -11.54 -12.97
N ILE A 338 -7.28 -10.85 -13.89
CA ILE A 338 -7.88 -11.46 -15.09
C ILE A 338 -6.79 -12.09 -15.96
N SER A 339 -5.81 -11.29 -16.40
CA SER A 339 -4.67 -11.78 -17.19
C SER A 339 -3.77 -12.73 -16.41
N LEU A 340 -3.66 -12.56 -15.09
CA LEU A 340 -2.83 -13.44 -14.25
C LEU A 340 -3.47 -14.79 -13.93
N TYR A 341 -4.79 -14.86 -13.74
CA TYR A 341 -5.43 -16.04 -13.16
C TYR A 341 -6.59 -16.63 -13.93
N PHE A 342 -7.32 -15.84 -14.70
CA PHE A 342 -8.56 -16.25 -15.35
C PHE A 342 -8.40 -16.46 -16.86
N THR A 343 -7.45 -15.77 -17.50
CA THR A 343 -7.06 -16.02 -18.88
C THR A 343 -5.67 -16.64 -18.97
N HIS A 344 -5.26 -16.97 -20.18
CA HIS A 344 -3.92 -17.47 -20.48
C HIS A 344 -2.89 -16.33 -20.62
N GLY A 345 -3.23 -15.08 -20.25
CA GLY A 345 -2.34 -13.94 -20.36
C GLY A 345 -2.90 -12.81 -21.23
N SER A 346 -2.03 -11.95 -21.73
CA SER A 346 -2.35 -10.79 -22.58
C SER A 346 -1.08 -10.24 -23.24
N ASP A 347 -1.21 -9.78 -24.48
CA ASP A 347 -0.21 -9.14 -25.35
C ASP A 347 -0.07 -7.64 -25.11
N ARG A 348 -0.87 -7.07 -24.22
CA ARG A 348 -1.05 -5.62 -24.09
C ARG A 348 -1.12 -5.18 -22.63
N LEU A 349 -0.17 -5.64 -21.83
CA LEU A 349 -0.19 -5.45 -20.37
C LEU A 349 0.02 -4.00 -19.94
N ASP A 350 0.73 -3.20 -20.74
CA ASP A 350 0.97 -1.78 -20.49
C ASP A 350 -0.33 -0.98 -20.34
N TRP A 351 -1.42 -1.44 -20.98
CA TRP A 351 -2.73 -0.81 -20.88
C TRP A 351 -3.32 -0.82 -19.47
N TYR A 352 -2.90 -1.73 -18.58
CA TYR A 352 -3.24 -1.65 -17.16
C TYR A 352 -2.63 -0.40 -16.50
N GLY A 353 -1.37 -0.08 -16.83
CA GLY A 353 -0.71 1.15 -16.37
C GLY A 353 -1.44 2.40 -16.86
N HIS A 354 -1.78 2.46 -18.16
CA HIS A 354 -2.58 3.54 -18.72
C HIS A 354 -3.95 3.65 -18.04
N ALA A 355 -4.64 2.53 -17.85
CA ALA A 355 -5.94 2.49 -17.20
C ALA A 355 -5.90 3.04 -15.77
N SER A 356 -4.86 2.69 -15.01
CA SER A 356 -4.61 3.21 -13.66
C SER A 356 -4.43 4.73 -13.64
N MET A 357 -3.56 5.26 -14.52
CA MET A 357 -3.30 6.72 -14.58
C MET A 357 -4.51 7.51 -15.08
N LEU A 358 -5.20 7.00 -16.09
CA LEU A 358 -6.45 7.59 -16.59
C LEU A 358 -7.53 7.58 -15.51
N LEU A 359 -7.63 6.51 -14.71
CA LEU A 359 -8.57 6.46 -13.60
C LEU A 359 -8.22 7.48 -12.51
N ALA A 360 -6.94 7.60 -12.13
CA ALA A 360 -6.49 8.61 -11.17
C ALA A 360 -6.86 10.03 -11.63
N ALA A 361 -6.60 10.36 -12.90
CA ALA A 361 -6.93 11.64 -13.50
C ALA A 361 -8.45 11.88 -13.54
N ALA A 362 -9.23 10.87 -13.96
CA ALA A 362 -10.69 10.93 -13.99
C ALA A 362 -11.28 11.14 -12.59
N LEU A 363 -10.78 10.43 -11.58
CA LEU A 363 -11.24 10.57 -10.20
C LEU A 363 -10.86 11.94 -9.62
N LEU A 364 -9.70 12.51 -9.94
CA LEU A 364 -9.34 13.87 -9.56
C LEU A 364 -10.26 14.90 -10.23
N ALA A 365 -10.56 14.73 -11.52
CA ALA A 365 -11.49 15.60 -12.24
C ALA A 365 -12.90 15.52 -11.63
N LEU A 366 -13.41 14.31 -11.37
CA LEU A 366 -14.70 14.09 -10.70
C LEU A 366 -14.71 14.69 -9.30
N PHE A 367 -13.63 14.52 -8.54
CA PHE A 367 -13.48 15.13 -7.23
C PHE A 367 -13.59 16.66 -7.30
N VAL A 368 -12.91 17.31 -8.25
CA VAL A 368 -12.99 18.77 -8.44
C VAL A 368 -14.39 19.22 -8.87
N LEU A 369 -15.02 18.50 -9.81
CA LEU A 369 -16.36 18.83 -10.33
C LEU A 369 -17.47 18.64 -9.28
N PHE A 370 -17.29 17.68 -8.36
CA PHE A 370 -18.30 17.28 -7.38
C PHE A 370 -17.78 17.38 -5.93
N VAL A 371 -16.85 18.29 -5.66
CA VAL A 371 -16.15 18.40 -4.36
C VAL A 371 -17.09 18.57 -3.17
N ARG A 372 -18.25 19.20 -3.37
CA ARG A 372 -19.27 19.36 -2.31
C ARG A 372 -19.84 18.04 -1.80
N ARG A 373 -19.79 16.98 -2.63
CA ARG A 373 -20.27 15.64 -2.31
C ARG A 373 -19.12 14.66 -2.09
N LEU A 374 -18.06 14.76 -2.89
CA LEU A 374 -16.91 13.87 -2.84
C LEU A 374 -15.81 14.33 -1.88
N GLY A 375 -15.93 15.54 -1.31
CA GLY A 375 -14.98 16.12 -0.36
C GLY A 375 -14.50 15.15 0.73
N PRO A 376 -15.40 14.50 1.48
CA PRO A 376 -15.02 13.54 2.52
C PRO A 376 -14.24 12.32 1.99
N ALA A 377 -14.40 11.98 0.71
CA ALA A 377 -13.74 10.85 0.06
C ALA A 377 -12.36 11.19 -0.53
N ALA A 378 -11.83 12.40 -0.31
CA ALA A 378 -10.53 12.83 -0.84
C ALA A 378 -9.38 11.86 -0.48
N THR A 379 -9.46 11.19 0.66
CA THR A 379 -8.46 10.21 1.11
C THR A 379 -8.75 8.78 0.68
N VAL A 380 -9.85 8.52 -0.04
CA VAL A 380 -10.25 7.18 -0.53
C VAL A 380 -10.04 7.09 -2.04
N LEU A 381 -10.50 8.10 -2.78
CA LEU A 381 -10.50 8.13 -4.24
C LEU A 381 -9.13 7.83 -4.90
N PRO A 382 -7.99 8.37 -4.41
CA PRO A 382 -6.70 8.12 -5.06
C PRO A 382 -6.37 6.63 -5.16
N TRP A 383 -6.79 5.84 -4.17
CA TRP A 383 -6.41 4.44 -4.07
C TRP A 383 -7.13 3.56 -5.09
N CYS A 384 -8.32 3.96 -5.55
CA CYS A 384 -9.07 3.22 -6.57
C CYS A 384 -8.26 3.02 -7.87
N ALA A 385 -7.36 3.96 -8.20
CA ALA A 385 -6.48 3.86 -9.36
C ALA A 385 -5.57 2.61 -9.31
N PHE A 386 -5.12 2.20 -8.13
CA PHE A 386 -4.25 1.05 -7.99
C PHE A 386 -4.95 -0.26 -8.34
N PHE A 387 -6.29 -0.29 -8.43
CA PHE A 387 -7.05 -1.53 -8.71
C PHE A 387 -6.87 -2.00 -10.14
N LEU A 388 -6.44 -1.06 -10.99
CA LEU A 388 -6.15 -1.27 -12.40
C LEU A 388 -4.64 -1.37 -12.65
N ALA A 389 -3.79 -1.07 -11.67
CA ALA A 389 -2.35 -1.07 -11.85
C ALA A 389 -1.80 -2.47 -12.13
N THR A 390 -0.74 -2.56 -12.94
CA THR A 390 0.02 -3.79 -13.22
C THR A 390 0.52 -4.46 -11.95
N ARG A 391 0.84 -3.64 -10.93
CA ARG A 391 1.07 -4.06 -9.55
C ARG A 391 -0.09 -3.69 -8.63
N SER A 392 -1.27 -4.26 -8.79
CA SER A 392 -2.41 -4.00 -7.89
C SER A 392 -2.27 -4.73 -6.54
N GLN A 393 -1.30 -4.36 -5.71
CA GLN A 393 -1.12 -4.94 -4.39
C GLN A 393 -2.15 -4.41 -3.39
N ASP A 394 -2.84 -5.32 -2.71
CA ASP A 394 -3.77 -5.02 -1.61
C ASP A 394 -3.16 -4.12 -0.51
N GLY A 395 -1.85 -4.25 -0.29
CA GLY A 395 -1.09 -3.35 0.59
C GLY A 395 -1.34 -1.86 0.31
N TYR A 396 -1.46 -1.44 -0.95
CA TYR A 396 -1.60 -0.02 -1.32
C TYR A 396 -2.88 0.62 -0.79
N TYR A 397 -3.97 -0.15 -0.70
CA TYR A 397 -5.24 0.33 -0.14
C TYR A 397 -5.26 0.17 1.36
N LEU A 398 -4.86 -1.01 1.83
CA LEU A 398 -5.04 -1.39 3.22
C LEU A 398 -4.16 -0.55 4.15
N MET A 399 -2.94 -0.22 3.72
CA MET A 399 -2.04 0.65 4.48
C MET A 399 -2.60 2.06 4.68
N MET A 400 -3.45 2.56 3.78
CA MET A 400 -3.96 3.92 3.84
C MET A 400 -5.35 4.04 4.49
N THR A 401 -5.96 2.91 4.87
CA THR A 401 -7.28 2.87 5.53
C THR A 401 -7.41 3.73 6.80
N PRO A 402 -6.37 3.96 7.63
CA PRO A 402 -6.53 4.87 8.76
C PRO A 402 -6.79 6.32 8.34
N LEU A 403 -6.35 6.74 7.16
CA LEU A 403 -6.65 8.05 6.60
C LEU A 403 -8.13 8.18 6.20
N TRP A 404 -8.79 7.06 5.90
CA TRP A 404 -10.22 7.03 5.58
C TRP A 404 -11.04 7.28 6.85
N LEU A 405 -10.68 6.62 7.95
CA LEU A 405 -11.26 6.87 9.27
C LEU A 405 -11.03 8.33 9.69
N ALA A 406 -9.80 8.83 9.56
CA ALA A 406 -9.45 10.21 9.90
C ALA A 406 -10.34 11.21 9.14
N ALA A 407 -10.48 11.04 7.82
CA ALA A 407 -11.33 11.91 6.99
C ALA A 407 -12.83 11.76 7.34
N ALA A 408 -13.34 10.54 7.49
CA ALA A 408 -14.74 10.30 7.83
C ALA A 408 -15.16 10.98 9.14
N VAL A 409 -14.28 10.98 10.13
CA VAL A 409 -14.53 11.56 11.46
C VAL A 409 -14.36 13.09 11.46
N THR A 410 -13.45 13.63 10.64
CA THR A 410 -12.97 15.01 10.80
C THR A 410 -13.13 15.93 9.58
N ALA A 411 -13.60 15.40 8.46
CA ALA A 411 -13.94 16.13 7.24
C ALA A 411 -15.39 15.80 6.81
N PRO A 412 -16.40 16.12 7.64
CA PRO A 412 -17.80 15.80 7.31
C PRO A 412 -18.32 16.67 6.16
N LEU A 413 -19.36 16.19 5.47
CA LEU A 413 -19.99 16.87 4.33
C LEU A 413 -20.27 18.38 4.53
N PRO A 414 -20.74 18.86 5.70
CA PRO A 414 -21.01 20.28 5.91
C PRO A 414 -19.80 21.20 5.71
N GLU A 415 -18.57 20.74 5.96
CA GLU A 415 -17.34 21.52 5.72
C GLU A 415 -17.16 21.87 4.23
N PHE A 416 -17.82 21.14 3.34
CA PHE A 416 -17.75 21.33 1.88
C PHE A 416 -18.96 22.06 1.31
N ALA A 417 -19.94 22.46 2.12
CA ALA A 417 -21.18 23.09 1.64
C ALA A 417 -20.90 24.36 0.80
N GLN A 418 -19.92 25.15 1.24
CA GLN A 418 -19.48 26.38 0.57
C GLN A 418 -18.31 26.19 -0.39
N ALA A 419 -17.79 24.97 -0.55
CA ALA A 419 -16.65 24.73 -1.43
C ALA A 419 -16.94 25.23 -2.86
N TRP A 420 -15.95 25.90 -3.45
CA TRP A 420 -16.01 26.30 -4.84
C TRP A 420 -15.98 25.05 -5.72
N GLN A 421 -16.82 25.03 -6.74
CA GLN A 421 -16.84 23.99 -7.77
C GLN A 421 -16.89 24.68 -9.14
N PRO A 422 -16.19 24.16 -10.15
CA PRO A 422 -16.31 24.68 -11.51
C PRO A 422 -17.78 24.68 -11.96
N ARG A 423 -18.20 25.78 -12.59
CA ARG A 423 -19.51 25.89 -13.25
C ARG A 423 -19.29 26.23 -14.74
N PRO A 424 -18.69 25.34 -15.54
CA PRO A 424 -18.58 25.57 -16.96
C PRO A 424 -19.98 25.78 -17.55
N ARG A 425 -20.09 26.64 -18.57
CA ARG A 425 -21.39 27.11 -19.10
C ARG A 425 -22.30 25.95 -19.54
N PHE A 426 -21.73 24.87 -20.07
CA PHE A 426 -22.47 23.65 -20.46
C PHE A 426 -23.05 22.86 -19.26
N LEU A 427 -22.56 23.07 -18.02
CA LEU A 427 -23.09 22.50 -16.78
C LEU A 427 -24.12 23.40 -16.07
N ALA A 428 -24.43 24.58 -16.62
CA ALA A 428 -25.28 25.59 -15.98
C ALA A 428 -26.70 25.72 -16.57
N GLY A 429 -26.98 25.09 -17.72
CA GLY A 429 -28.26 25.19 -18.43
C GLY A 429 -29.36 24.21 -17.96
N PRO A 430 -30.53 24.20 -18.64
CA PRO A 430 -31.69 23.34 -18.29
C PRO A 430 -31.36 21.83 -18.32
N ARG A 431 -30.37 21.43 -19.13
CA ARG A 431 -29.87 20.04 -19.20
C ARG A 431 -28.84 19.68 -18.13
N ARG A 432 -28.59 20.53 -17.13
CA ARG A 432 -27.57 20.36 -16.08
C ARG A 432 -27.59 18.98 -15.41
N ARG A 433 -28.76 18.42 -15.12
CA ARG A 433 -28.88 17.11 -14.47
C ARG A 433 -28.36 16.00 -15.40
N ALA A 434 -28.76 16.02 -16.67
CA ALA A 434 -28.31 15.07 -17.68
C ALA A 434 -26.80 15.17 -17.93
N VAL A 435 -26.25 16.39 -18.09
CA VAL A 435 -24.81 16.58 -18.35
C VAL A 435 -23.97 16.13 -17.14
N ARG A 436 -24.41 16.38 -15.91
CA ARG A 436 -23.72 15.88 -14.70
C ARG A 436 -23.75 14.36 -14.59
N LEU A 437 -24.87 13.73 -14.96
CA LEU A 437 -24.96 12.28 -15.00
C LEU A 437 -24.06 11.70 -16.10
N ALA A 438 -23.96 12.37 -17.25
CA ALA A 438 -23.07 11.96 -18.35
C ALA A 438 -21.59 12.21 -18.08
N ALA A 439 -21.22 13.19 -17.25
CA ALA A 439 -19.81 13.51 -16.97
C ALA A 439 -19.05 12.33 -16.33
N VAL A 440 -19.74 11.54 -15.49
CA VAL A 440 -19.16 10.38 -14.81
C VAL A 440 -18.72 9.29 -15.80
N PRO A 441 -19.62 8.72 -16.63
CA PRO A 441 -19.22 7.71 -17.60
C PRO A 441 -18.24 8.27 -18.63
N VAL A 442 -18.37 9.53 -19.06
CA VAL A 442 -17.43 10.13 -20.03
C VAL A 442 -16.01 10.21 -19.47
N LEU A 443 -15.84 10.61 -18.21
CA LEU A 443 -14.51 10.70 -17.58
C LEU A 443 -13.92 9.32 -17.27
N LEU A 444 -14.76 8.33 -16.91
CA LEU A 444 -14.31 6.98 -16.56
C LEU A 444 -14.09 6.08 -17.79
N ALA A 445 -14.74 6.36 -18.92
CA ALA A 445 -14.70 5.52 -20.11
C ALA A 445 -13.27 5.23 -20.61
N PRO A 446 -12.34 6.21 -20.73
CA PRO A 446 -10.98 5.91 -21.20
C PRO A 446 -10.24 4.90 -20.32
N ALA A 447 -10.41 4.98 -19.00
CA ALA A 447 -9.82 4.04 -18.06
C ALA A 447 -10.45 2.65 -18.19
N LEU A 448 -11.78 2.58 -18.33
CA LEU A 448 -12.50 1.32 -18.53
C LEU A 448 -12.12 0.65 -19.85
N VAL A 449 -12.07 1.40 -20.94
CA VAL A 449 -11.63 0.90 -22.26
C VAL A 449 -10.21 0.36 -22.15
N SER A 450 -9.28 1.11 -21.55
CA SER A 450 -7.89 0.66 -21.36
C SER A 450 -7.81 -0.63 -20.55
N ALA A 451 -8.57 -0.74 -19.46
CA ALA A 451 -8.60 -1.95 -18.64
C ALA A 451 -9.20 -3.15 -19.39
N VAL A 452 -10.26 -2.93 -20.18
CA VAL A 452 -10.88 -3.98 -21.01
C VAL A 452 -9.92 -4.42 -22.11
N LEU A 453 -9.22 -3.49 -22.78
CA LEU A 453 -8.19 -3.82 -23.76
C LEU A 453 -7.10 -4.68 -23.12
N ALA A 454 -6.57 -4.28 -21.96
CA ALA A 454 -5.57 -5.07 -21.22
C ALA A 454 -6.07 -6.49 -20.90
N ALA A 455 -7.28 -6.60 -20.34
CA ALA A 455 -7.86 -7.85 -19.84
C ALA A 455 -8.30 -8.82 -20.95
N THR A 456 -8.66 -8.29 -22.13
CA THR A 456 -9.10 -9.09 -23.29
C THR A 456 -7.97 -9.38 -24.28
N GLY A 457 -6.73 -9.04 -23.94
CA GLY A 457 -5.56 -9.41 -24.74
C GLY A 457 -5.40 -10.91 -24.88
N SER A 458 -4.75 -11.31 -25.98
CA SER A 458 -4.45 -12.71 -26.25
C SER A 458 -3.01 -13.02 -25.85
N PRO A 459 -2.70 -14.21 -25.34
CA PRO A 459 -1.31 -14.58 -25.08
C PRO A 459 -0.56 -14.76 -26.41
N PRO A 460 0.55 -14.05 -26.64
CA PRO A 460 1.26 -14.15 -27.92
C PRO A 460 2.16 -15.39 -28.02
N LEU A 461 2.39 -16.14 -26.93
CA LEU A 461 3.21 -17.35 -26.94
C LEU A 461 2.39 -18.59 -26.61
N ARG A 462 2.42 -19.57 -27.51
CA ARG A 462 1.97 -20.93 -27.24
C ARG A 462 3.16 -21.75 -26.76
N MET A 463 3.03 -22.36 -25.59
CA MET A 463 4.11 -23.12 -24.95
C MET A 463 3.67 -24.55 -24.72
N ASP A 464 4.49 -25.53 -25.14
CA ASP A 464 4.28 -26.95 -24.93
C ASP A 464 5.48 -27.58 -24.23
N ILE A 465 5.25 -28.27 -23.11
CA ILE A 465 6.30 -29.05 -22.45
C ILE A 465 6.51 -30.34 -23.25
N THR A 466 7.67 -30.47 -23.90
CA THR A 466 8.01 -31.64 -24.72
C THR A 466 8.84 -32.66 -23.95
N ALA A 467 9.67 -32.20 -23.01
CA ALA A 467 10.44 -33.08 -22.14
C ALA A 467 10.60 -32.48 -20.74
N VAL A 468 10.81 -33.36 -19.75
CA VAL A 468 11.03 -32.99 -18.34
C VAL A 468 12.19 -33.80 -17.82
N ARG A 469 13.10 -33.14 -17.10
CA ARG A 469 14.25 -33.76 -16.44
C ARG A 469 13.89 -33.98 -14.95
N PRO A 470 13.52 -35.20 -14.54
CA PRO A 470 13.29 -35.49 -13.13
C PRO A 470 14.62 -35.51 -12.37
N LEU A 471 14.59 -35.10 -11.10
CA LEU A 471 15.74 -35.21 -10.20
C LEU A 471 15.51 -36.25 -9.10
N ALA A 472 14.30 -36.25 -8.53
CA ALA A 472 13.86 -37.17 -7.49
C ALA A 472 12.32 -37.26 -7.53
N PRO A 473 11.69 -38.22 -6.83
CA PRO A 473 10.23 -38.26 -6.73
C PRO A 473 9.66 -36.90 -6.27
N GLY A 474 8.79 -36.30 -7.08
CA GLY A 474 8.19 -35.00 -6.78
C GLY A 474 9.08 -33.78 -7.07
N THR A 475 10.26 -33.96 -7.66
CA THR A 475 11.22 -32.87 -7.92
C THR A 475 11.72 -32.89 -9.36
N VAL A 476 11.70 -31.73 -10.01
CA VAL A 476 12.18 -31.54 -11.39
C VAL A 476 13.40 -30.61 -11.42
N SER A 477 14.38 -30.91 -12.26
CA SER A 477 15.59 -30.07 -12.43
C SER A 477 15.56 -29.21 -13.69
N GLY A 478 14.76 -29.60 -14.69
CA GLY A 478 14.62 -28.85 -15.94
C GLY A 478 13.42 -29.28 -16.77
N VAL A 479 13.05 -28.43 -17.73
CA VAL A 479 11.97 -28.66 -18.70
C VAL A 479 12.42 -28.20 -20.09
N THR A 480 12.04 -28.95 -21.11
CA THR A 480 12.17 -28.55 -22.51
C THR A 480 10.81 -28.12 -23.01
N LEU A 481 10.76 -26.93 -23.61
CA LEU A 481 9.55 -26.33 -24.14
C LEU A 481 9.66 -26.19 -25.66
N ARG A 482 8.58 -26.47 -26.38
CA ARG A 482 8.34 -25.90 -27.71
C ARG A 482 7.55 -24.61 -27.53
N VAL A 483 8.07 -23.52 -28.05
CA VAL A 483 7.49 -22.18 -27.91
C VAL A 483 7.23 -21.63 -29.30
N ALA A 484 5.97 -21.31 -29.59
CA ALA A 484 5.56 -20.67 -30.84
C ALA A 484 5.05 -19.27 -30.54
N ASN A 485 5.65 -18.28 -31.18
CA ASN A 485 5.18 -16.91 -31.16
C ASN A 485 4.09 -16.77 -32.22
N THR A 486 2.88 -16.42 -31.80
CA THR A 486 1.74 -16.19 -32.69
C THR A 486 1.51 -14.71 -32.96
N GLY A 487 2.24 -13.82 -32.28
CA GLY A 487 2.18 -12.38 -32.48
C GLY A 487 3.05 -11.89 -33.64
N ASP A 488 2.89 -10.60 -33.93
CA ASP A 488 3.51 -9.91 -35.06
C ASP A 488 4.91 -9.36 -34.75
N ASP A 489 5.28 -9.30 -33.46
CA ASP A 489 6.59 -8.82 -33.00
C ASP A 489 7.50 -9.98 -32.57
N PRO A 490 8.84 -9.87 -32.76
CA PRO A 490 9.78 -10.78 -32.14
C PRO A 490 9.74 -10.63 -30.61
N LEU A 491 9.71 -11.75 -29.89
CA LEU A 491 9.56 -11.75 -28.43
C LEU A 491 10.75 -12.41 -27.74
N THR A 492 11.23 -11.81 -26.66
CA THR A 492 12.29 -12.36 -25.79
C THR A 492 11.67 -12.82 -24.46
N PRO A 493 11.15 -14.06 -24.36
CA PRO A 493 10.44 -14.54 -23.19
C PRO A 493 11.33 -14.96 -22.03
N HIS A 494 10.86 -14.66 -20.82
CA HIS A 494 11.45 -15.11 -19.56
C HIS A 494 10.46 -15.96 -18.77
N TYR A 495 10.89 -17.14 -18.35
CA TYR A 495 9.97 -18.21 -17.95
C TYR A 495 9.96 -18.44 -16.44
N MET A 496 8.79 -18.68 -15.87
CA MET A 496 8.61 -19.06 -14.47
C MET A 496 7.63 -20.21 -14.32
N LEU A 497 7.85 -21.05 -13.31
CA LEU A 497 6.86 -22.06 -12.89
C LEU A 497 6.27 -21.65 -11.54
N THR A 498 4.98 -21.30 -11.52
CA THR A 498 4.27 -20.76 -10.35
C THR A 498 3.21 -21.72 -9.82
N THR A 499 2.93 -21.66 -8.51
CA THR A 499 2.02 -22.58 -7.80
C THR A 499 0.86 -21.84 -7.10
N GLY A 500 0.74 -20.53 -7.30
CA GLY A 500 -0.23 -19.68 -6.60
C GLY A 500 -0.17 -18.22 -7.05
N GLN A 501 -0.44 -17.31 -6.12
CA GLN A 501 -0.51 -15.85 -6.34
C GLN A 501 0.89 -15.21 -6.43
N GLY A 502 1.87 -15.75 -5.71
CA GLY A 502 3.25 -15.29 -5.73
C GLY A 502 4.00 -15.71 -7.01
N MET A 503 4.94 -14.87 -7.43
CA MET A 503 5.88 -15.22 -8.51
C MET A 503 7.06 -16.00 -7.94
N THR A 504 7.54 -16.97 -8.71
CA THR A 504 8.77 -17.71 -8.41
C THR A 504 9.94 -17.10 -9.16
N ARG A 505 11.15 -17.59 -8.92
CA ARG A 505 12.32 -17.17 -9.69
C ARG A 505 12.20 -17.63 -11.15
N TYR A 506 12.70 -16.80 -12.06
CA TYR A 506 12.93 -17.14 -13.46
C TYR A 506 13.78 -18.40 -13.60
N TRP A 507 13.33 -19.28 -14.49
CA TRP A 507 14.04 -20.47 -14.91
C TRP A 507 15.03 -20.07 -16.01
N PRO A 508 16.34 -20.12 -15.77
CA PRO A 508 17.32 -19.73 -16.79
C PRO A 508 17.25 -20.62 -18.03
N LEU A 509 17.41 -19.98 -19.19
CA LEU A 509 17.57 -20.61 -20.49
C LEU A 509 18.95 -21.28 -20.56
N VAL A 510 18.98 -22.57 -20.86
CA VAL A 510 20.21 -23.38 -21.02
C VAL A 510 20.54 -23.58 -22.50
N HIS A 511 19.51 -23.78 -23.33
CA HIS A 511 19.68 -24.02 -24.76
C HIS A 511 18.46 -23.49 -25.54
N GLY A 512 18.66 -23.14 -26.81
CA GLY A 512 17.65 -22.54 -27.69
C GLY A 512 17.80 -21.01 -27.81
N PRO A 513 17.06 -20.37 -28.75
CA PRO A 513 17.14 -18.94 -28.97
C PRO A 513 16.47 -18.15 -27.82
N ALA A 514 17.09 -17.03 -27.43
CA ALA A 514 16.51 -16.12 -26.44
C ALA A 514 15.31 -15.35 -27.01
N THR A 515 15.34 -15.02 -28.30
CA THR A 515 14.28 -14.30 -29.01
C THR A 515 13.61 -15.23 -30.01
N ILE A 516 12.29 -15.28 -29.98
CA ILE A 516 11.46 -16.03 -30.92
C ILE A 516 10.92 -15.04 -31.96
N PRO A 517 11.23 -15.21 -33.25
CA PRO A 517 10.74 -14.30 -34.28
C PRO A 517 9.20 -14.31 -34.35
N ALA A 518 8.62 -13.25 -34.89
CA ALA A 518 7.20 -13.18 -35.16
C ALA A 518 6.74 -14.39 -35.99
N HIS A 519 5.60 -14.98 -35.62
CA HIS A 519 5.05 -16.20 -36.21
C HIS A 519 6.00 -17.43 -36.22
N GLY A 520 7.14 -17.35 -35.51
CA GLY A 520 8.14 -18.41 -35.45
C GLY A 520 7.93 -19.39 -34.32
N ALA A 521 8.66 -20.50 -34.35
CA ALA A 521 8.70 -21.46 -33.26
C ALA A 521 10.12 -21.91 -32.97
N ALA A 522 10.42 -22.17 -31.70
CA ALA A 522 11.69 -22.75 -31.27
C ALA A 522 11.52 -23.74 -30.12
N THR A 523 12.52 -24.58 -29.94
CA THR A 523 12.66 -25.42 -28.76
C THR A 523 13.64 -24.78 -27.80
N VAL A 524 13.25 -24.62 -26.55
CA VAL A 524 14.07 -24.03 -25.49
C VAL A 524 14.20 -24.99 -24.31
N GLU A 525 15.39 -25.06 -23.73
CA GLU A 525 15.65 -25.83 -22.52
C GLU A 525 15.81 -24.91 -21.33
N LEU A 526 15.04 -25.16 -20.27
CA LEU A 526 15.03 -24.37 -19.04
C LEU A 526 15.51 -25.20 -17.86
N ARG A 527 16.24 -24.57 -16.94
CA ARG A 527 16.67 -25.19 -15.68
C ARG A 527 15.95 -24.57 -14.49
N ALA A 528 15.69 -25.37 -13.47
CA ALA A 528 15.15 -24.85 -12.21
C ALA A 528 16.14 -23.85 -11.57
N PRO A 529 15.69 -22.71 -11.01
CA PRO A 529 16.55 -21.63 -10.55
C PRO A 529 17.60 -22.05 -9.50
N SER A 530 17.26 -23.01 -8.64
CA SER A 530 18.15 -23.56 -7.61
C SER A 530 18.60 -24.99 -7.94
N GLY A 531 18.62 -25.36 -9.23
CA GLY A 531 18.91 -26.72 -9.71
C GLY A 531 17.80 -27.74 -9.48
N SER A 532 16.82 -27.43 -8.63
CA SER A 532 15.65 -28.24 -8.39
C SER A 532 14.40 -27.40 -8.11
N PHE A 533 13.24 -27.94 -8.47
CA PHE A 533 11.94 -27.39 -8.15
C PHE A 533 11.05 -28.51 -7.60
N THR A 534 10.68 -28.38 -6.32
CA THR A 534 9.82 -29.35 -5.64
C THR A 534 8.36 -29.05 -5.94
N LEU A 535 7.63 -30.05 -6.44
CA LEU A 535 6.21 -29.93 -6.69
C LEU A 535 5.43 -29.86 -5.38
N PRO A 536 4.38 -29.02 -5.27
CA PRO A 536 3.53 -28.98 -4.09
C PRO A 536 2.97 -30.36 -3.75
N ARG A 537 2.87 -30.74 -2.47
CA ARG A 537 2.27 -32.03 -2.09
C ARG A 537 0.77 -32.11 -2.40
N LYS A 538 0.03 -31.02 -2.23
CA LYS A 538 -1.43 -30.97 -2.43
C LYS A 538 -1.80 -31.11 -3.92
N ARG A 539 -2.42 -32.23 -4.30
CA ARG A 539 -2.76 -32.59 -5.69
C ARG A 539 -3.49 -31.49 -6.47
N ASN A 540 -4.40 -30.76 -5.83
CA ASN A 540 -5.21 -29.72 -6.47
C ASN A 540 -4.51 -28.36 -6.63
N THR A 541 -3.20 -28.27 -6.31
CA THR A 541 -2.43 -27.04 -6.53
C THR A 541 -2.23 -26.82 -8.02
N ARG A 542 -2.72 -25.70 -8.56
CA ARG A 542 -2.54 -25.32 -9.95
C ARG A 542 -1.07 -24.96 -10.20
N LEU A 543 -0.47 -25.58 -11.22
CA LEU A 543 0.88 -25.27 -11.69
C LEU A 543 0.76 -24.45 -12.97
N ARG A 544 1.50 -23.36 -13.06
CA ARG A 544 1.44 -22.43 -14.19
C ARG A 544 2.81 -22.10 -14.71
N LEU A 545 3.08 -22.49 -15.94
CA LEU A 545 4.21 -22.01 -16.72
C LEU A 545 3.84 -20.64 -17.27
N ARG A 546 4.61 -19.63 -16.93
CA ARG A 546 4.42 -18.24 -17.35
C ARG A 546 5.63 -17.77 -18.14
N ALA A 547 5.40 -17.03 -19.21
CA ALA A 547 6.42 -16.33 -19.98
C ALA A 547 6.07 -14.83 -19.99
N PHE A 548 7.02 -14.00 -19.55
CA PHE A 548 6.92 -12.54 -19.60
C PHE A 548 7.89 -11.99 -20.66
N THR A 549 7.53 -10.87 -21.27
CA THR A 549 8.40 -10.13 -22.21
C THR A 549 8.42 -8.65 -21.82
N GLY A 550 9.53 -7.95 -22.09
CA GLY A 550 9.69 -6.54 -21.73
C GLY A 550 9.24 -5.54 -22.80
N GLY A 551 9.28 -5.90 -24.09
CA GLY A 551 8.89 -5.05 -25.20
C GLY A 551 8.43 -5.87 -26.42
N PRO A 552 7.13 -5.87 -26.78
CA PRO A 552 6.01 -5.36 -25.96
C PRO A 552 5.91 -6.07 -24.60
N GLN A 553 5.26 -5.44 -23.60
CA GLN A 553 4.99 -6.11 -22.32
C GLN A 553 3.84 -7.11 -22.46
N THR A 554 4.20 -8.40 -22.40
CA THR A 554 3.22 -9.49 -22.57
C THR A 554 3.35 -10.54 -21.47
N LEU A 555 2.27 -11.31 -21.31
CA LEU A 555 2.21 -12.49 -20.46
C LEU A 555 1.57 -13.59 -21.28
N SER A 556 2.22 -14.74 -21.34
CA SER A 556 1.61 -15.99 -21.78
C SER A 556 1.68 -17.01 -20.66
N THR A 557 0.58 -17.67 -20.37
CA THR A 557 0.43 -18.64 -19.29
C THR A 557 -0.13 -19.93 -19.83
N ARG A 558 0.48 -21.04 -19.44
CA ARG A 558 -0.05 -22.39 -19.61
C ARG A 558 -0.26 -23.03 -18.24
N ASP A 559 -1.46 -23.55 -18.02
CA ASP A 559 -1.71 -24.46 -16.91
C ASP A 559 -1.01 -25.81 -17.20
N VAL A 560 -0.20 -26.26 -16.25
CA VAL A 560 0.61 -27.49 -16.36
C VAL A 560 -0.03 -28.58 -15.51
N ARG A 561 -0.30 -29.73 -16.11
CA ARG A 561 -0.78 -30.90 -15.36
C ARG A 561 0.41 -31.60 -14.72
N ARG A 562 0.23 -32.14 -13.51
CA ARG A 562 1.28 -32.91 -12.83
C ARG A 562 1.76 -34.11 -13.65
N SER A 563 0.87 -34.74 -14.41
CA SER A 563 1.19 -35.85 -15.31
C SER A 563 2.18 -35.44 -16.41
N GLU A 564 2.10 -34.19 -16.89
CA GLU A 564 3.06 -33.66 -17.88
C GLU A 564 4.46 -33.49 -17.29
N LEU A 565 4.56 -33.28 -15.97
CA LEU A 565 5.83 -33.24 -15.24
C LEU A 565 6.39 -34.62 -14.91
N ARG A 566 5.77 -35.70 -15.41
CA ARG A 566 6.20 -37.11 -15.26
C ARG A 566 6.47 -37.54 -13.82
N VAL A 567 5.79 -36.92 -12.86
CA VAL A 567 5.81 -37.35 -11.46
C VAL A 567 4.63 -38.30 -11.23
N LYS A 568 4.91 -39.61 -11.10
CA LYS A 568 3.93 -40.57 -10.55
C LYS A 568 3.63 -40.14 -9.11
N GLY A 569 2.35 -39.97 -8.81
CA GLY A 569 1.85 -39.26 -7.62
C GLY A 569 1.63 -40.11 -6.38
#